data_AF-A0A6G1D889-F1
#
_entry.id   AF-A0A6G1D889-F1
#
_cell.length_a   1.000
_cell.length_b   1.000
_cell.length_c   1.000
_cell.angle_alpha   90.00
_cell.angle_beta   90.00
_cell.angle_gamma   90.00
#
_symmetry.space_group_name_H-M   'P 1'
#
loop_
_entity.id
_entity.type
_entity.pdbx_description
1 polymer ?
#
loop_
_entity_poly.entity_id
_entity_poly.type
_entity_poly.pdbx_seq_one_letter_code
_entity_poly.pdbx_strand_id
1 'polypeptide(L)'
;MDHDYGILNRVFHNITDMHVGHHLFPTIPHYRAVEATKAIRPILGEYYQFDPTPVVKVIWHEAKECIYIQAEDHKGVFWYSNKF
;
A
#
# COMPACT_ATOMS: atom_id res chain seq x y z
N MET A 1 3.94 1.47 1.90
CA MET A 1 3.45 2.63 1.13
C MET A 1 2.06 3.00 1.63
N ASP A 2 1.69 4.27 1.55
CA ASP A 2 0.33 4.73 1.83
C ASP A 2 -0.51 4.67 0.54
N HIS A 3 -1.78 4.34 0.66
CA HIS A 3 -2.71 4.24 -0.47
C HIS A 3 -4.08 4.79 -0.08
N ASP A 4 -4.61 5.68 -0.92
CA ASP A 4 -5.91 6.32 -0.70
C ASP A 4 -7.06 5.46 -1.25
N TYR A 5 -7.89 4.92 -0.36
CA TYR A 5 -9.06 4.13 -0.73
C TYR A 5 -10.33 5.01 -0.87
N GLY A 6 -10.19 6.33 -0.79
CA GLY A 6 -11.28 7.29 -0.86
C GLY A 6 -12.25 7.13 0.31
N ILE A 7 -13.52 6.89 0.01
CA ILE A 7 -14.59 6.77 1.03
C ILE A 7 -14.28 5.63 2.02
N LEU A 8 -13.61 4.58 1.56
CA LEU A 8 -13.26 3.43 2.40
C LEU A 8 -12.22 3.76 3.47
N ASN A 9 -11.44 4.85 3.35
CA ASN A 9 -10.50 5.25 4.40
C ASN A 9 -11.20 5.40 5.74
N ARG A 10 -12.41 5.98 5.75
CA ARG A 10 -13.20 6.13 6.99
C ARG A 10 -13.60 4.77 7.58
N VAL A 11 -13.94 3.81 6.73
CA VAL A 11 -14.34 2.45 7.15
C VAL A 11 -13.15 1.69 7.74
N PHE A 12 -11.96 1.89 7.16
CA PHE A 12 -10.72 1.27 7.61
C PHE A 12 -9.92 2.13 8.61
N HIS A 13 -10.53 3.14 9.22
CA HIS A 13 -9.88 4.02 10.20
C HIS A 13 -8.56 4.64 9.71
N ASN A 14 -8.50 4.99 8.44
CA ASN A 14 -7.36 5.58 7.75
C ASN A 14 -6.08 4.71 7.75
N ILE A 15 -6.16 3.42 8.09
CA ILE A 15 -4.96 2.58 8.25
C ILE A 15 -4.14 2.43 6.97
N THR A 16 -4.79 2.52 5.80
CA THR A 16 -4.15 2.36 4.49
C THR A 16 -3.50 3.65 4.01
N ASP A 17 -4.08 4.81 4.29
CA ASP A 17 -3.54 6.14 3.93
C ASP A 17 -2.64 6.73 5.03
N MET A 18 -2.39 5.98 6.11
CA MET A 18 -1.44 6.33 7.19
C MET A 18 -0.47 5.18 7.53
N HIS A 19 -0.38 4.16 6.68
CA HIS A 19 0.37 2.93 6.91
C HIS A 19 1.87 3.17 7.21
N VAL A 20 2.52 4.08 6.49
CA VAL A 20 3.91 4.51 6.71
C VAL A 20 4.04 5.13 8.09
N GLY A 21 3.13 6.06 8.45
CA GLY A 21 3.11 6.68 9.77
C GLY A 21 2.91 5.64 10.90
N HIS A 22 2.06 4.64 10.67
CA HIS A 22 1.87 3.53 11.60
C HIS A 22 3.14 2.68 11.76
N HIS A 23 3.88 2.36 10.69
CA HIS A 23 5.14 1.60 10.82
C HIS A 23 6.24 2.38 11.54
N LEU A 24 6.25 3.70 11.42
CA LEU A 24 7.18 4.55 12.16
C LEU A 24 6.80 4.64 13.65
N PHE A 25 5.51 4.60 13.96
CA PHE A 25 4.98 4.68 15.31
C PHE A 25 3.91 3.60 15.55
N PRO A 26 4.28 2.31 15.75
CA PRO A 26 3.31 1.21 15.78
C PRO A 26 2.20 1.33 16.84
N THR A 27 2.47 2.07 17.92
CA THR A 27 1.52 2.31 19.02
C THR A 27 0.66 3.56 18.82
N ILE A 28 0.80 4.29 17.71
CA ILE A 28 0.02 5.49 17.45
C ILE A 28 -1.46 5.14 17.28
N PRO A 29 -2.38 5.83 17.97
CA PRO A 29 -3.79 5.61 17.73
C PRO A 29 -4.23 6.20 16.38
N HIS A 30 -5.17 5.54 15.72
CA HIS A 30 -5.67 5.94 14.39
C HIS A 30 -6.18 7.39 14.33
N TYR A 31 -6.77 7.90 15.42
CA TYR A 31 -7.26 9.28 15.50
C TYR A 31 -6.16 10.35 15.60
N ARG A 32 -4.89 9.97 15.83
CA ARG A 32 -3.70 10.86 15.75
C ARG A 32 -2.82 10.57 14.55
N ALA A 33 -2.93 9.38 13.97
CA ALA A 33 -2.10 8.96 12.87
C ALA A 33 -2.25 9.86 11.62
N VAL A 34 -3.44 10.41 11.35
CA VAL A 34 -3.63 11.38 10.26
C VAL A 34 -2.81 12.65 10.46
N GLU A 35 -2.73 13.17 11.68
CA GLU A 35 -1.94 14.35 12.04
C GLU A 35 -0.44 14.04 11.88
N ALA A 36 0.01 12.91 12.42
CA ALA A 36 1.39 12.47 12.32
C ALA A 36 1.84 12.23 10.87
N THR A 37 1.00 11.59 10.04
CA THR A 37 1.30 11.38 8.61
C THR A 37 1.48 12.71 7.89
N LYS A 38 0.61 13.70 8.13
CA LYS A 38 0.76 15.04 7.52
C LYS A 38 2.06 15.71 7.95
N ALA A 39 2.47 15.57 9.21
CA ALA A 39 3.71 16.14 9.72
C ALA A 39 4.97 15.45 9.18
N ILE A 40 4.93 14.13 8.96
CA ILE A 40 6.10 13.36 8.54
C ILE A 40 6.32 13.34 7.03
N ARG A 41 5.25 13.50 6.22
CA ARG A 41 5.35 13.58 4.74
C ARG A 41 6.42 14.57 4.25
N PRO A 42 6.44 15.85 4.68
CA PRO A 42 7.47 16.79 4.23
C PRO A 42 8.88 16.45 4.74
N ILE A 43 8.99 15.73 5.86
CA ILE A 43 10.29 15.29 6.41
C ILE A 43 10.87 14.16 5.56
N LEU A 44 10.03 13.18 5.20
CA LEU A 44 10.42 12.06 4.36
C LEU A 44 10.66 12.47 2.91
N GLY A 45 9.97 13.51 2.41
CA GLY A 45 10.20 14.05 1.07
C GLY A 45 10.05 12.97 -0.01
N GLU A 46 11.10 12.77 -0.80
CA GLU A 46 11.16 11.76 -1.86
C GLU A 46 11.07 10.31 -1.35
N TYR A 47 11.41 10.06 -0.07
CA TYR A 47 11.33 8.73 0.53
C TYR A 47 9.91 8.35 0.93
N TYR A 48 8.97 9.30 0.99
CA TYR A 48 7.58 8.99 1.32
C TYR A 48 6.90 8.24 0.16
N GLN A 49 6.63 6.96 0.37
CA GLN A 49 5.99 6.09 -0.63
C GLN A 49 4.47 6.22 -0.57
N PHE A 50 3.87 6.78 -1.61
CA PHE A 50 2.42 6.92 -1.77
C PHE A 50 1.97 6.49 -3.16
N ASP A 51 0.93 5.66 -3.23
CA ASP A 51 0.31 5.24 -4.47
C ASP A 51 -1.07 5.91 -4.63
N PRO A 52 -1.25 6.82 -5.61
CA PRO A 52 -2.51 7.48 -5.88
C PRO A 52 -3.47 6.68 -6.77
N THR A 53 -3.10 5.47 -7.20
CA THR A 53 -3.93 4.65 -8.09
C THR A 53 -5.26 4.34 -7.39
N PRO A 54 -6.44 4.51 -8.03
CA PRO A 54 -7.70 4.20 -7.38
C PRO A 54 -7.74 2.73 -6.90
N VAL A 55 -8.16 2.50 -5.65
CA VAL A 55 -8.15 1.16 -5.03
C VAL A 55 -8.83 0.08 -5.86
N VAL A 56 -9.95 0.40 -6.53
CA VAL A 56 -10.66 -0.55 -7.41
C VAL A 56 -9.79 -0.96 -8.60
N LYS A 57 -9.01 -0.03 -9.15
CA LYS A 57 -8.09 -0.30 -10.26
C LYS A 57 -6.92 -1.16 -9.82
N VAL A 58 -6.32 -0.89 -8.66
CA VAL A 58 -5.26 -1.75 -8.10
C VAL A 58 -5.79 -3.14 -7.82
N ILE A 59 -6.92 -3.28 -7.14
CA ILE A 59 -7.50 -4.59 -6.83
C ILE A 59 -7.77 -5.38 -8.13
N TRP A 60 -8.33 -4.72 -9.15
CA TRP A 60 -8.57 -5.36 -10.44
C TRP A 60 -7.28 -5.79 -11.15
N HIS A 61 -6.25 -4.95 -11.11
CA HIS A 61 -4.94 -5.26 -11.67
C HIS A 61 -4.31 -6.47 -10.98
N GLU A 62 -4.20 -6.45 -9.64
CA GLU A 62 -3.60 -7.53 -8.87
C GLU A 62 -4.37 -8.85 -9.04
N ALA A 63 -5.71 -8.80 -9.06
CA ALA A 63 -6.54 -9.97 -9.30
C ALA A 63 -6.37 -10.59 -10.70
N LYS A 64 -5.90 -9.80 -11.68
CA LYS A 64 -5.73 -10.23 -13.07
C LYS A 64 -4.30 -10.60 -13.43
N GLU A 65 -3.30 -9.95 -12.86
CA GLU A 65 -1.90 -10.13 -13.22
C GLU A 65 -1.20 -11.13 -12.27
N CYS A 66 -1.67 -11.25 -11.02
CA CYS A 66 -1.05 -12.07 -9.98
C CYS A 66 -1.81 -13.37 -9.69
N ILE A 67 -2.12 -14.15 -10.73
CA ILE A 67 -2.97 -15.33 -10.62
C ILE A 67 -2.22 -16.56 -10.08
N TYR A 68 -1.02 -16.82 -10.57
CA TYR A 68 -0.18 -17.94 -10.13
C TYR A 68 1.29 -17.60 -10.20
N ILE A 69 2.15 -18.40 -9.58
CA ILE A 69 3.61 -18.24 -9.64
C ILE A 69 4.24 -19.20 -10.65
N GLN A 70 5.21 -18.70 -11.41
CA GLN A 70 5.99 -19.49 -12.37
C GLN A 70 7.48 -19.28 -12.12
N ALA A 71 8.26 -20.37 -12.16
CA ALA A 71 9.71 -20.29 -12.05
C ALA A 71 10.31 -19.73 -13.34
N GLU A 72 11.29 -18.84 -13.20
CA GLU A 72 11.96 -18.25 -14.38
C GLU A 72 12.90 -19.26 -15.06
N ASP A 73 13.70 -20.02 -14.29
CA ASP A 73 14.68 -20.99 -14.83
C ASP A 73 15.29 -21.92 -13.75
N HIS A 74 14.50 -22.55 -12.87
CA HIS A 74 14.99 -23.41 -11.77
C HIS A 74 16.02 -22.79 -10.80
N LYS A 75 16.30 -21.48 -10.91
CA LYS A 75 17.24 -20.70 -10.07
C LYS A 75 16.61 -20.21 -8.75
N GLY A 76 15.44 -20.72 -8.39
CA GLY A 76 14.70 -20.30 -7.20
C GLY A 76 13.99 -18.94 -7.30
N VAL A 77 13.97 -18.32 -8.48
CA VAL A 77 13.19 -17.09 -8.75
C VAL A 77 11.81 -17.46 -9.28
N PHE A 78 10.79 -16.87 -8.68
CA PHE A 78 9.38 -17.06 -9.05
C PHE A 78 8.74 -15.71 -9.36
N TRP A 79 8.00 -15.65 -10.46
CA TRP A 79 7.24 -14.47 -10.88
C TRP A 79 5.76 -14.77 -10.90
N TYR A 80 4.95 -13.77 -10.57
CA TYR A 80 3.52 -13.82 -10.83
C TYR A 80 3.25 -13.81 -12.34
N SER A 81 2.30 -14.63 -12.78
CA SER A 81 1.86 -14.71 -14.17
C SER A 81 0.34 -14.88 -14.24
N ASN A 82 -0.21 -14.51 -15.40
CA ASN A 82 -1.60 -14.69 -15.79
C ASN A 82 -1.78 -15.35 -17.17
N LYS A 83 -0.68 -15.84 -17.77
CA LYS A 83 -0.67 -16.48 -19.09
C LYS A 83 -0.86 -17.98 -18.97
N PHE A 84 -2.13 -18.41 -19.00
CA PHE A 84 -2.47 -19.83 -19.17
C PHE A 84 -2.10 -20.34 -20.57
#